data_AF-A0A963B1Y0-F1
#
_entry.id   AF-A0A963B1Y0-F1
#
_cell.length_a   1.000
_cell.length_b   1.000
_cell.length_c   1.000
_cell.angle_alpha   90.00
_cell.angle_beta   90.00
_cell.angle_gamma   90.00
#
_symmetry.space_group_name_H-M   'P 1'
#
loop_
_entity.id
_entity.type
_entity.pdbx_description
1 polymer ?
#
loop_
_entity_poly.entity_id
_entity_poly.type
_entity_poly.pdbx_seq_one_letter_code
_entity_poly.pdbx_strand_id
1 'polypeptide(L)' 'MPTHWYNVMADMPNPPAPPLGLDGNPVGPDALAAIFPEALIMQEMSQERWIPIPEEVRDILRLWRPSPL' A
#
# COMPACT_ATOMS: atom_id res chain seq x y z
N MET A 1 -11.30 15.66 3.29
CA MET A 1 -10.72 14.31 3.44
C MET A 1 -10.16 13.87 2.08
N PRO A 2 -8.94 13.34 2.00
CA PRO A 2 -8.33 12.93 0.73
C PRO A 2 -9.16 11.85 0.01
N THR A 3 -8.96 11.77 -1.31
CA THR A 3 -9.54 10.75 -2.19
C THR A 3 -8.52 9.67 -2.59
N HIS A 4 -7.23 9.91 -2.36
CA HIS A 4 -6.13 9.02 -2.71
C HIS A 4 -5.15 8.89 -1.55
N TRP A 5 -4.53 7.72 -1.43
CA TRP A 5 -3.27 7.54 -0.72
C TRP A 5 -2.12 8.01 -1.62
N TYR A 6 -1.11 8.61 -1.00
CA TYR A 6 0.14 8.99 -1.68
C TYR A 6 1.19 7.92 -1.40
N ASN A 7 1.78 7.38 -2.47
CA ASN A 7 2.87 6.42 -2.39
C ASN A 7 4.20 7.16 -2.59
N VAL A 8 4.99 7.25 -1.52
CA VAL A 8 6.29 7.93 -1.55
C VAL A 8 7.33 7.19 -2.41
N MET A 9 7.19 5.87 -2.61
CA MET A 9 8.15 5.10 -3.41
C MET A 9 8.24 5.60 -4.86
N ALA A 10 7.15 6.17 -5.38
CA ALA A 10 7.12 6.76 -6.73
C ALA A 10 8.08 7.95 -6.91
N ASP A 11 8.52 8.56 -5.81
CA ASP A 11 9.41 9.73 -5.81
C ASP A 11 10.76 9.44 -5.11
N MET A 12 11.02 8.19 -4.71
CA MET A 12 12.27 7.79 -4.07
C MET A 12 13.37 7.56 -5.11
N PRO A 13 14.54 8.22 -4.99
CA PRO A 13 15.68 7.97 -5.87
C PRO A 13 16.31 6.59 -5.64
N ASN A 14 16.15 6.04 -4.43
CA ASN A 14 16.56 4.68 -4.08
C ASN A 14 15.40 4.00 -3.34
N PRO A 15 14.57 3.19 -4.03
CA PRO A 15 13.43 2.53 -3.41
C PRO A 15 13.88 1.43 -2.43
N PRO A 16 13.01 1.03 -1.48
CA PRO A 16 13.27 -0.10 -0.60
C PRO A 16 13.56 -1.38 -1.40
N ALA A 17 14.39 -2.26 -0.84
CA ALA A 17 14.60 -3.59 -1.39
C ALA A 17 13.29 -4.39 -1.37
N PRO A 18 13.06 -5.29 -2.33
CA PRO A 18 11.86 -6.12 -2.34
C PRO A 18 11.82 -7.03 -1.10
N PRO A 19 10.62 -7.50 -0.69
CA PRO A 19 10.48 -8.47 0.36
C PRO A 19 11.25 -9.75 0.00
N LEU A 20 11.97 -10.31 0.98
CA LEU A 20 12.79 -11.50 0.81
C LEU A 20 12.15 -12.71 1.50
N GLY A 21 12.35 -13.88 0.91
CA GLY A 21 11.98 -15.16 1.47
C GLY A 21 13.00 -15.65 2.49
N LEU A 22 12.74 -16.83 3.07
CA LEU A 22 13.65 -17.48 4.03
C LEU A 22 15.01 -17.85 3.42
N ASP A 23 15.05 -18.03 2.10
CA ASP A 23 16.25 -18.30 1.30
C ASP A 23 17.04 -17.03 0.96
N GLY A 24 16.54 -15.85 1.35
CA GLY A 24 17.15 -14.55 1.05
C GLY A 24 16.88 -14.02 -0.36
N ASN A 25 16.06 -14.70 -1.16
CA ASN A 25 15.71 -14.26 -2.50
C ASN A 25 14.43 -13.42 -2.49
N PRO A 26 14.26 -12.47 -3.43
CA PRO A 26 13.01 -11.72 -3.58
C PRO A 26 11.80 -12.64 -3.79
N VAL A 27 10.71 -12.35 -3.11
CA VAL A 27 9.46 -13.09 -3.25
C VAL A 27 8.42 -12.33 -4.07
N GLY A 28 7.61 -13.07 -4.82
CA GLY A 28 6.49 -12.54 -5.57
C GLY A 28 5.19 -12.44 -4.75
N PRO A 29 4.12 -11.88 -5.35
CA PRO A 29 2.80 -11.73 -4.73
C PRO A 29 2.23 -13.03 -4.14
N ASP A 30 2.45 -14.17 -4.80
CA ASP A 30 1.91 -15.47 -4.37
C ASP A 30 2.45 -15.91 -3.01
N ALA A 31 3.68 -15.54 -2.67
CA ALA A 31 4.26 -15.82 -1.35
C ALA A 31 3.62 -14.97 -0.25
N LEU A 32 3.17 -13.76 -0.60
CA LEU A 32 2.51 -12.83 0.32
C LEU A 32 1.03 -13.17 0.54
N ALA A 33 0.40 -13.87 -0.41
CA ALA A 33 -1.01 -14.26 -0.36
C ALA A 33 -1.36 -15.16 0.83
N ALA A 34 -0.38 -15.82 1.45
CA ALA A 34 -0.57 -16.61 2.67
C ALA A 34 -0.87 -15.75 3.92
N ILE A 35 -0.52 -14.47 3.90
CA ILE A 35 -0.57 -13.58 5.07
C ILE A 35 -1.35 -12.28 4.84
N PHE A 36 -1.48 -11.84 3.59
CA PHE A 36 -2.15 -10.59 3.24
C PHE A 36 -3.28 -10.79 2.24
N PRO A 37 -4.36 -10.00 2.32
CA PRO A 37 -5.36 -9.89 1.26
C PRO A 37 -4.74 -9.34 -0.04
N GLU A 38 -5.27 -9.78 -1.18
CA GLU A 38 -4.83 -9.35 -2.51
C GLU A 38 -4.75 -7.82 -2.67
N ALA A 39 -5.74 -7.08 -2.17
CA ALA A 39 -5.76 -5.63 -2.26
C ALA A 39 -4.56 -4.95 -1.57
N LEU A 40 -4.06 -5.51 -0.46
CA LEU A 40 -2.86 -4.99 0.21
C LEU A 40 -1.59 -5.37 -0.56
N ILE A 41 -1.54 -6.57 -1.10
CA ILE A 41 -0.41 -7.05 -1.92
C ILE A 41 -0.25 -6.18 -3.17
N MET A 42 -1.36 -5.86 -3.84
CA MET A 42 -1.34 -4.99 -5.03
C MET A 42 -0.86 -3.58 -4.69
N GLN A 43 -1.16 -3.06 -3.50
CA GLN A 43 -0.64 -1.77 -3.04
C GLN A 43 0.87 -1.84 -2.76
N GLU A 44 1.33 -2.89 -2.08
CA GLU A 44 2.76 -3.10 -1.76
C GLU A 44 3.61 -3.20 -3.03
N MET A 45 3.08 -3.84 -4.08
CA MET A 45 3.78 -4.01 -5.36
C MET A 45 3.61 -2.80 -6.30
N SER A 46 2.79 -1.81 -5.93
CA SER A 46 2.48 -0.67 -6.81
C SER A 46 3.60 0.38 -6.81
N GLN A 47 3.89 0.90 -8.00
CA GLN A 47 4.75 2.08 -8.20
C GLN A 47 3.94 3.34 -8.54
N GLU A 48 2.61 3.27 -8.49
CA GLU A 48 1.75 4.42 -8.76
C GLU A 48 1.87 5.45 -7.64
N ARG A 49 2.01 6.72 -8.00
CA ARG A 49 2.10 7.84 -7.04
C ARG A 49 0.81 8.04 -6.24
N TRP A 50 -0.34 7.79 -6.87
CA TRP A 50 -1.66 8.05 -6.30
C TRP A 50 -2.52 6.79 -6.38
N ILE A 51 -2.92 6.27 -5.23
CA ILE A 51 -3.76 5.07 -5.14
C ILE A 51 -5.14 5.50 -4.65
N PRO A 52 -6.23 5.27 -5.40
CA PRO A 52 -7.57 5.68 -4.98
C PRO A 52 -7.97 4.98 -3.67
N ILE A 53 -8.54 5.73 -2.73
CA ILE A 53 -9.09 5.18 -1.50
C ILE A 53 -10.51 4.68 -1.82
N PRO A 54 -10.83 3.39 -1.60
CA PRO A 54 -12.19 2.87 -1.82
C PRO A 54 -13.22 3.65 -1.00
N GLU A 55 -14.42 3.87 -1.56
CA GLU A 55 -15.41 4.74 -0.93
C GLU A 55 -15.85 4.22 0.44
N GLU A 56 -15.96 2.90 0.60
CA GLU A 56 -16.30 2.26 1.88
C GLU A 56 -15.25 2.55 2.97
N VAL A 57 -13.97 2.60 2.60
CA VAL A 57 -12.89 2.98 3.52
C VAL A 57 -12.99 4.46 3.89
N ARG A 58 -13.29 5.31 2.91
CA ARG A 58 -13.51 6.76 3.14
C ARG A 58 -14.70 6.98 4.07
N ASP A 59 -15.80 6.25 3.88
CA ASP A 59 -16.99 6.31 4.74
C ASP A 59 -16.66 5.98 6.19
N ILE A 60 -15.90 4.91 6.43
CA ILE A 60 -15.46 4.54 7.79
C ILE A 60 -14.55 5.62 8.38
N LEU A 61 -13.59 6.14 7.60
CA LEU A 61 -12.66 7.16 8.08
C LEU A 61 -13.37 8.48 8.47
N ARG A 62 -14.47 8.84 7.81
CA ARG A 62 -15.28 10.03 8.13
C ARG A 62 -15.78 10.05 9.58
N LEU A 63 -15.86 8.91 10.26
CA LEU A 63 -16.25 8.83 11.67
C LEU A 63 -15.27 9.57 12.60
N TRP A 64 -13.97 9.61 12.24
CA TRP A 64 -12.90 10.12 13.11
C TRP A 64 -11.88 11.02 12.38
N ARG A 65 -12.18 11.42 11.13
CA ARG A 65 -11.31 12.25 10.29
C ARG A 65 -12.09 13.42 9.67
N PRO A 66 -11.39 14.52 9.32
CA PRO A 66 -9.98 14.79 9.61
C PRO A 66 -9.76 15.05 11.10
N SER A 67 -8.58 14.73 11.61
CA SER A 67 -8.15 15.19 12.93
C SER A 67 -8.01 16.72 12.90
N PRO A 68 -8.30 17.42 14.01
CA PRO A 68 -8.00 18.84 14.15
C PRO A 68 -6.52 19.12 13.84
N LEU A 69 -6.23 20.31 13.33
CA LEU A 69 -4.88 20.77 13.02
C LEU A 69 -4.25 21.44 14.26
#